data_AF-A0A5B8RGW7-F1
#
_entry.id   AF-A0A5B8RGW7-F1
#
_cell.length_a   1.000
_cell.length_b   1.000
_cell.length_c   1.000
_cell.angle_alpha   90.00
_cell.angle_beta   90.00
_cell.angle_gamma   90.00
#
_symmetry.space_group_name_H-M   'P 1'
#
loop_
_entity.id
_entity.type
_entity.pdbx_description
1 polymer ?
#
loop_
_entity_poly.entity_id
_entity_poly.type
_entity_poly.pdbx_seq_one_letter_code
_entity_poly.pdbx_strand_id
1 'polypeptide(L)'
;MNSAGAMTGMIVGLTTTLVYIFTYKGWFFVPGTNMLPNTAEHWLLGIQPESFGALGALLNVIAAALVSRVTAPPPEHIQQLVEDVRVPRGAGGATGH
;
A
#
# COMPACT_ATOMS: atom_id res chain seq x y z
N MET A 1 -2.56 10.85 6.45
CA MET A 1 -1.39 10.21 5.83
C MET A 1 -0.53 11.31 5.23
N ASN A 2 0.76 11.37 5.52
CA ASN A 2 1.67 12.29 4.83
C ASN A 2 2.42 11.56 3.72
N SER A 3 3.11 12.31 2.86
CA SER A 3 3.78 11.73 1.68
C SER A 3 4.86 10.72 2.06
N ALA A 4 5.60 10.96 3.15
CA ALA A 4 6.63 10.05 3.65
C ALA A 4 6.03 8.70 4.09
N GLY A 5 4.93 8.73 4.84
CA GLY A 5 4.21 7.53 5.23
C GLY A 5 3.62 6.78 4.04
N ALA A 6 2.99 7.48 3.10
CA ALA A 6 2.44 6.87 1.91
C ALA A 6 3.52 6.17 1.06
N MET A 7 4.66 6.82 0.82
CA MET A 7 5.78 6.21 0.09
C MET A 7 6.35 5.00 0.82
N THR A 8 6.54 5.09 2.14
CA THR A 8 7.07 3.98 2.94
C THR A 8 6.14 2.78 2.91
N GLY A 9 4.82 3.00 3.04
CA GLY A 9 3.83 1.94 2.90
C GLY A 9 3.88 1.25 1.54
N MET A 10 3.94 2.03 0.45
CA MET A 10 4.04 1.49 -0.90
C MET A 10 5.30 0.66 -1.11
N ILE A 11 6.46 1.14 -0.65
CA ILE A 11 7.72 0.39 -0.73
C ILE A 11 7.60 -0.92 0.05
N VAL A 12 7.18 -0.86 1.31
CA VAL A 12 7.07 -2.05 2.17
C VAL A 12 6.10 -3.06 1.59
N GLY A 13 4.88 -2.65 1.23
CA GLY A 13 3.84 -3.54 0.73
C GLY A 13 4.15 -4.13 -0.64
N LEU A 14 4.64 -3.32 -1.58
CA LEU A 14 5.01 -3.83 -2.91
C LEU A 14 6.22 -4.73 -2.83
N THR A 15 7.28 -4.33 -2.12
CA THR A 15 8.49 -5.15 -2.00
C THR A 15 8.17 -6.49 -1.32
N THR A 16 7.40 -6.51 -0.23
CA THR A 16 7.01 -7.78 0.42
C THR A 16 6.17 -8.68 -0.48
N THR A 17 5.21 -8.11 -1.21
CA THR A 17 4.40 -8.88 -2.17
C THR A 17 5.26 -9.45 -3.30
N LEU A 18 6.11 -8.62 -3.90
CA LEU A 18 6.97 -9.02 -5.02
C LEU A 18 8.00 -10.08 -4.60
N VAL A 19 8.67 -9.88 -3.47
CA VAL A 19 9.64 -10.85 -2.95
C VAL A 19 8.98 -12.19 -2.69
N TYR A 20 7.76 -12.20 -2.12
CA TYR A 20 7.02 -13.44 -1.91
C TYR A 20 6.70 -14.13 -3.24
N ILE A 21 6.14 -13.40 -4.20
CA ILE A 21 5.80 -13.96 -5.52
C ILE A 21 7.05 -14.51 -6.22
N PHE A 22 8.14 -13.76 -6.25
CA PHE A 22 9.38 -14.16 -6.92
C PHE A 22 10.06 -15.36 -6.26
N THR A 23 9.91 -15.52 -4.94
CA THR A 23 10.44 -16.69 -4.22
C THR A 23 9.86 -17.99 -4.77
N TYR A 24 8.57 -18.03 -5.13
CA TYR A 24 7.88 -19.24 -5.61
C TYR A 24 7.70 -19.31 -7.13
N LYS A 25 7.53 -18.17 -7.83
CA LYS A 25 7.32 -18.12 -9.29
C LYS A 25 8.60 -17.82 -10.08
N GLY A 26 9.71 -17.53 -9.40
CA GLY A 26 10.96 -17.13 -10.02
C GLY A 26 11.13 -15.62 -10.10
N TRP A 27 12.38 -15.18 -10.04
CA TRP A 27 12.75 -13.77 -10.20
C TRP A 27 12.40 -13.30 -11.60
N PHE A 28 11.62 -12.22 -11.69
CA PHE A 28 11.11 -11.68 -12.95
C PHE A 28 10.38 -12.74 -13.82
N PHE A 29 9.81 -13.77 -13.19
CA PHE A 29 9.15 -14.90 -13.85
C PHE A 29 10.06 -15.70 -14.80
N VAL A 30 11.38 -15.66 -14.59
CA VAL A 30 12.33 -16.49 -15.33
C VAL A 30 12.25 -17.93 -14.79
N PRO A 31 11.86 -18.93 -15.62
CA PRO A 31 11.78 -20.31 -15.18
C PRO A 31 13.14 -20.80 -14.63
N GLY A 32 13.11 -21.50 -13.50
CA GLY A 32 14.32 -22.04 -12.84
C GLY A 32 15.05 -21.08 -11.89
N THR A 33 14.56 -19.84 -11.73
CA THR A 33 15.08 -18.88 -10.74
C THR A 33 14.26 -18.83 -9.45
N ASN A 34 13.28 -19.73 -9.30
CA ASN A 34 12.47 -19.85 -8.08
C ASN A 34 13.34 -20.41 -6.95
N MET A 35 13.26 -19.78 -5.78
CA MET A 35 14.01 -20.20 -4.60
C MET A 35 13.36 -21.39 -3.89
N LEU A 36 12.02 -21.44 -3.92
CA LEU A 36 11.24 -22.55 -3.38
C LEU A 36 10.33 -23.16 -4.44
N PRO A 37 10.00 -24.44 -4.33
CA PRO A 37 8.98 -25.06 -5.17
C PRO A 37 7.61 -24.43 -4.86
N ASN A 38 6.84 -24.15 -5.91
CA ASN A 38 5.48 -23.62 -5.78
C ASN A 38 4.49 -24.76 -5.49
N THR A 39 4.62 -25.36 -4.31
CA THR A 39 3.70 -26.39 -3.81
C THR A 39 3.15 -25.95 -2.46
N ALA A 40 1.92 -26.39 -2.15
CA ALA A 40 1.19 -25.96 -0.95
C ALA A 40 1.94 -26.24 0.37
N GLU A 41 2.79 -27.27 0.39
CA GLU A 41 3.62 -27.65 1.53
C GLU A 41 4.69 -26.62 1.88
N HIS A 42 5.16 -25.86 0.89
CA HIS A 42 6.22 -24.86 1.04
C HIS A 42 5.69 -23.42 1.12
N TRP A 43 4.38 -23.21 0.94
CA TRP A 43 3.77 -21.90 1.09
C TRP A 43 3.81 -21.46 2.55
N LEU A 44 4.27 -20.24 2.76
CA LEU A 44 4.32 -19.62 4.07
C LEU A 44 2.88 -19.40 4.56
N LEU A 45 2.54 -20.00 5.70
CA LEU A 45 1.20 -20.00 6.27
C LEU A 45 0.12 -20.63 5.36
N GLY A 46 0.51 -21.44 4.38
CA GLY A 46 -0.42 -22.02 3.40
C GLY A 46 -1.00 -21.00 2.41
N ILE A 47 -0.43 -19.79 2.32
CA ILE A 47 -0.93 -18.73 1.46
C ILE A 47 -0.31 -18.87 0.07
N GLN A 48 -1.16 -19.11 -0.92
CA GLN A 48 -0.75 -19.14 -2.32
C GLN A 48 -0.11 -17.79 -2.71
N PRO A 49 0.98 -17.80 -3.50
CA PRO A 49 1.71 -16.58 -3.90
C PRO A 49 0.83 -15.48 -4.49
N GLU A 50 -0.20 -15.84 -5.26
CA GLU A 50 -1.14 -14.88 -5.85
C GLU A 50 -2.03 -14.18 -4.82
N SER A 51 -2.32 -14.84 -3.70
CA SER A 51 -3.16 -14.31 -2.62
C SER A 51 -2.38 -13.49 -1.59
N PHE A 52 -1.04 -13.48 -1.67
CA PHE A 52 -0.19 -12.77 -0.71
C PHE A 52 -0.33 -11.24 -0.81
N GLY A 53 -0.91 -10.72 -1.90
CA GLY A 53 -1.20 -9.29 -2.06
C GLY A 53 -2.06 -8.69 -0.94
N ALA A 54 -2.96 -9.47 -0.34
CA ALA A 54 -3.75 -9.01 0.82
C ALA A 54 -2.87 -8.76 2.05
N LEU A 55 -1.88 -9.63 2.28
CA LEU A 55 -0.91 -9.47 3.37
C LEU A 55 0.05 -8.31 3.09
N GLY A 56 0.49 -8.14 1.85
CA GLY A 56 1.26 -6.98 1.42
C GLY A 56 0.51 -5.66 1.58
N ALA A 57 -0.79 -5.63 1.29
CA ALA A 57 -1.63 -4.46 1.52
C ALA A 57 -1.79 -4.15 3.02
N LEU A 58 -1.93 -5.18 3.86
CA LEU A 58 -1.95 -5.01 5.31
C LEU A 58 -0.64 -4.38 5.82
N LEU A 59 0.51 -4.90 5.38
CA LEU A 59 1.82 -4.36 5.73
C LEU A 59 2.01 -2.93 5.21
N ASN A 60 1.51 -2.61 4.01
CA ASN A 60 1.50 -1.25 3.46
C ASN A 60 0.79 -0.29 4.41
N VAL A 61 -0.46 -0.60 4.77
CA VAL A 61 -1.28 0.28 5.61
C VAL A 61 -0.65 0.45 6.99
N ILE A 62 -0.13 -0.63 7.58
CA ILE A 62 0.55 -0.58 8.88
C ILE A 62 1.79 0.32 8.80
N ALA A 63 2.67 0.09 7.82
CA ALA A 63 3.88 0.89 7.64
C ALA A 63 3.55 2.36 7.35
N ALA A 64 2.57 2.62 6.50
CA ALA A 64 2.14 3.96 6.15
C ALA A 64 1.59 4.73 7.36
N ALA A 65 0.78 4.05 8.19
CA ALA A 65 0.22 4.63 9.41
C ALA A 65 1.29 4.90 10.46
N LEU A 66 2.23 3.97 10.69
CA LEU A 66 3.31 4.14 11.65
C LEU A 66 4.23 5.30 11.24
N VAL A 67 4.69 5.31 9.99
CA VAL A 67 5.59 6.34 9.49
C VAL A 67 4.90 7.69 9.45
N SER A 68 3.63 7.77 9.04
CA SER A 68 2.88 9.03 9.04
C SER A 68 2.74 9.66 10.43
N ARG A 69 2.79 8.86 11.51
CA ARG A 69 2.70 9.40 12.88
C ARG A 69 4.02 9.93 13.42
N VAL A 70 5.16 9.51 12.85
CA VAL A 70 6.50 9.91 13.30
C VAL A 70 7.18 10.88 12.32
N THR A 71 6.48 11.30 11.26
CA THR A 71 6.98 12.23 10.24
C THR A 71 6.12 13.49 10.17
N ALA A 72 6.66 14.54 9.55
CA ALA A 72 6.03 15.86 9.50
C ALA A 72 4.60 15.80 8.91
N PRO A 73 3.66 16.60 9.45
CA PRO A 73 2.31 16.68 8.91
C PRO A 73 2.33 17.20 7.47
N PRO A 74 1.30 16.90 6.65
CA PRO A 74 1.18 17.44 5.29
C PRO A 74 1.23 18.99 5.30
N PRO A 75 1.85 19.64 4.31
CA PRO A 75 1.90 21.11 4.22
C PRO A 75 0.50 21.76 4.23
N GLU A 76 0.37 22.98 4.75
CA GLU A 76 -0.91 23.68 4.88
C GLU A 76 -1.68 23.82 3.57
N HIS A 77 -1.00 24.16 2.46
CA HIS A 77 -1.67 24.28 1.15
C HIS A 77 -2.30 22.96 0.69
N ILE A 78 -1.72 21.80 1.04
CA ILE A 78 -2.30 20.48 0.75
C ILE A 78 -3.50 20.21 1.64
N GLN A 79 -3.43 20.60 2.92
CA GLN A 79 -4.56 20.46 3.84
C GLN A 79 -5.74 21.32 3.38
N GLN A 80 -5.50 22.55 2.93
CA GLN A 80 -6.52 23.45 2.37
C GLN A 80 -7.14 22.87 1.10
N LEU A 81 -6.34 22.28 0.19
CA LEU A 81 -6.87 21.59 -0.99
C LEU A 81 -7.81 20.43 -0.61
N VAL A 82 -7.44 19.64 0.40
CA VAL A 82 -8.30 18.55 0.89
C VAL A 82 -9.56 19.09 1.54
N GLU A 83 -9.47 20.16 2.31
CA GLU A 83 -10.62 20.80 2.97
C GLU A 83 -11.58 21.45 1.97
N ASP A 84 -11.07 22.11 0.93
CA ASP A 84 -11.87 22.67 -0.17
C ASP A 84 -12.60 21.56 -0.97
N VAL A 85 -12.01 20.38 -1.10
CA VAL A 85 -12.68 19.20 -1.68
C VAL A 85 -13.72 18.62 -0.71
N ARG A 86 -13.42 18.62 0.59
CA ARG A 86 -14.29 18.06 1.64
C ARG A 86 -15.52 18.93 1.91
N VAL A 87 -15.35 20.25 1.86
CA VAL A 87 -16.38 21.27 1.96
C VAL A 87 -16.30 22.10 0.68
N PRO A 88 -17.01 21.69 -0.39
CA PRO A 88 -16.99 22.42 -1.64
C PRO A 88 -17.41 23.87 -1.38
N ARG A 89 -16.60 24.84 -1.82
CA ARG A 89 -17.00 26.25 -1.87
C ARG A 89 -18.25 26.38 -2.74
N GLY A 90 -19.43 26.36 -2.11
CA GLY A 90 -20.74 26.34 -2.78
C GLY A 90 -21.74 25.28 -2.28
N ALA A 91 -21.37 24.36 -1.38
CA ALA A 91 -22.32 23.40 -0.81
C ALA A 91 -23.21 23.98 0.31
N GLY A 92 -23.02 25.26 0.65
CA GLY A 92 -23.91 26.03 1.51
C GLY A 92 -24.56 27.16 0.71
N GLY A 93 -25.77 26.92 0.20
CA GLY A 93 -26.58 27.95 -0.43
C GLY A 93 -27.41 27.42 -1.59
N ALA A 94 -28.47 26.68 -1.30
CA ALA A 94 -29.62 26.66 -2.19
C ALA A 94 -30.27 28.06 -2.14
N THR A 95 -29.74 29.00 -2.92
CA THR A 95 -30.42 30.26 -3.24
C THR A 95 -31.25 30.00 -4.49
N GLY A 96 -32.52 29.66 -4.32
CA GLY A 96 -33.37 29.37 -5.46
C GLY A 96 -34.85 29.17 -5.11
N HIS A 97 -35.53 30.32 -5.04
CA HIS A 97 -36.95 30.64 -5.28
C HIS A 97 -38.05 29.86 -4.54
#